data_AF-A0A837KEV4-F1
#
_entry.id   AF-A0A837KEV4-F1
#
_cell.length_a   1.000
_cell.length_b   1.000
_cell.length_c   1.000
_cell.angle_alpha   90.00
_cell.angle_beta   90.00
_cell.angle_gamma   90.00
#
_symmetry.space_group_name_H-M   'P 1'
#
loop_
_entity.id
_entity.type
_entity.pdbx_description
1 polymer ?
#
loop_
_entity_poly.entity_id
_entity_poly.type
_entity_poly.pdbx_seq_one_letter_code
_entity_poly.pdbx_strand_id
1 'polypeptide(L)'
;MKKQTFLAVSMMTLLLSAAVPFANMPAPAYADTQAQSAPEAMKKLAQLDKNVVETAKQAMQKEAGSLPIELDEITGINADCWVISAKDNRGEVLVTKKEGTVVSVHVNFKFSEVATDLQNTIMSTLKSMDSTQAFTFDKVERVSSDMENRWVFKGENVTASIDAKTGKAVSAIMHNEFGDSNYVSDEDIPKVFAKPFYTKEKAIAAANPMVKKVFHMDLTGYNVSTKYNEYTFTKKGKPTVTASINKKGVFYDFTVTPENGMIN
;
A
#
# COMPACT_ATOMS: atom_id res chain seq x y z
N MET A 1 -30.55 24.54 7.02
CA MET A 1 -29.31 24.56 6.20
C MET A 1 -29.08 23.16 5.68
N LYS A 2 -29.18 22.96 4.36
CA LYS A 2 -29.14 21.65 3.70
C LYS A 2 -27.67 21.25 3.47
N LYS A 3 -27.29 20.04 3.89
CA LYS A 3 -25.98 19.46 3.61
C LYS A 3 -25.94 19.03 2.14
N GLN A 4 -25.01 19.59 1.36
CA GLN A 4 -24.73 19.17 -0.01
C GLN A 4 -23.74 18.00 0.03
N THR A 5 -24.16 16.88 -0.54
CA THR A 5 -23.35 15.67 -0.73
C THR A 5 -22.55 15.83 -2.01
N PHE A 6 -21.21 15.84 -1.93
CA PHE A 6 -20.33 15.77 -3.09
C PHE A 6 -20.16 14.31 -3.50
N LEU A 7 -20.74 13.92 -4.63
CA LEU A 7 -20.39 12.73 -5.39
C LEU A 7 -19.34 13.13 -6.42
N ALA A 8 -18.07 12.83 -6.14
CA ALA A 8 -16.99 12.93 -7.11
C ALA A 8 -16.76 11.54 -7.72
N VAL A 9 -17.43 11.27 -8.84
CA VAL A 9 -17.08 10.15 -9.74
C VAL A 9 -15.99 10.67 -10.67
N SER A 10 -14.73 10.35 -10.36
CA SER A 10 -13.60 10.65 -11.26
C SER A 10 -13.45 9.52 -12.28
N MET A 11 -14.15 9.63 -13.41
CA MET A 11 -13.82 8.86 -14.62
C MET A 11 -12.56 9.46 -15.23
N MET A 12 -11.47 8.69 -15.23
CA MET A 12 -10.21 9.05 -15.86
C MET A 12 -10.34 8.82 -17.38
N THR A 13 -10.60 9.87 -18.15
CA THR A 13 -10.58 9.84 -19.61
C THR A 13 -9.15 10.02 -20.12
N LEU A 14 -8.57 8.94 -20.63
CA LEU A 14 -7.36 8.97 -21.46
C LEU A 14 -7.71 9.61 -22.81
N LEU A 15 -7.34 10.89 -23.00
CA LEU A 15 -7.29 11.52 -24.32
C LEU A 15 -5.89 11.34 -24.90
N LEU A 16 -5.71 10.35 -25.79
CA LEU A 16 -4.60 10.36 -26.73
C LEU A 16 -4.89 11.40 -27.82
N SER A 17 -4.21 12.54 -27.75
CA SER A 17 -4.18 13.53 -28.83
C SER A 17 -3.19 13.09 -29.92
N ALA A 18 -3.70 12.59 -31.04
CA ALA A 18 -2.99 12.59 -32.31
C ALA A 18 -3.84 13.38 -33.31
N ALA A 19 -3.41 14.61 -33.61
CA ALA A 19 -4.02 15.44 -34.62
C ALA A 19 -3.64 14.91 -36.01
N VAL A 20 -4.63 14.62 -36.84
CA VAL A 20 -4.49 14.54 -38.31
C VAL A 20 -5.55 15.43 -38.95
N PRO A 21 -5.18 16.35 -39.86
CA PRO A 21 -6.11 17.27 -40.48
C PRO A 21 -6.63 16.68 -41.79
N PHE A 22 -7.90 16.26 -41.84
CA PHE A 22 -8.61 16.13 -43.11
C PHE A 22 -10.06 16.58 -42.98
N ALA A 23 -10.38 17.58 -43.80
CA ALA A 23 -11.71 18.14 -43.99
C ALA A 23 -12.62 17.15 -44.75
N ASN A 24 -13.91 17.21 -44.43
CA ASN A 24 -15.05 16.67 -45.19
C ASN A 24 -15.14 15.15 -45.38
N MET A 25 -15.65 14.46 -44.36
CA MET A 25 -16.49 13.26 -44.52
C MET A 25 -17.72 13.36 -43.60
N PRO A 26 -18.92 12.91 -44.04
CA PRO A 26 -20.09 12.86 -43.17
C PRO A 26 -19.85 11.85 -42.04
N ALA A 27 -20.05 12.30 -40.80
CA ALA A 27 -19.87 11.49 -39.61
C ALA A 27 -20.80 10.27 -39.66
N PRO A 28 -20.30 9.02 -39.50
CA PRO A 28 -21.17 7.91 -39.20
C PRO A 28 -21.80 8.18 -37.83
N ALA A 29 -23.14 8.16 -37.79
CA ALA A 29 -23.89 8.15 -36.56
C ALA A 29 -23.55 6.86 -35.79
N TYR A 30 -22.57 6.95 -34.88
CA TYR A 30 -22.42 5.96 -33.84
C TYR A 30 -23.63 6.11 -32.92
N ALA A 31 -24.56 5.18 -33.06
CA ALA A 31 -25.57 4.93 -32.05
C ALA A 31 -24.84 4.50 -30.78
N ASP A 32 -24.77 5.38 -29.79
CA ASP A 32 -24.43 5.04 -28.41
C ASP A 32 -25.54 4.16 -27.83
N THR A 33 -25.48 2.87 -28.11
CA THR A 33 -26.14 1.83 -27.29
C THR A 33 -25.12 1.23 -26.33
N GLN A 34 -24.50 2.06 -25.49
CA GLN A 34 -24.18 1.61 -24.14
C GLN A 34 -25.43 1.85 -23.30
N ALA A 35 -26.26 0.82 -23.20
CA ALA A 35 -27.17 0.71 -22.07
C ALA A 35 -26.30 0.65 -20.81
N GLN A 36 -26.03 1.83 -20.24
CA GLN A 36 -25.46 1.98 -18.92
C GLN A 36 -26.50 1.36 -17.99
N SER A 37 -26.29 0.10 -17.62
CA SER A 37 -27.08 -0.56 -16.60
C SER A 37 -27.09 0.38 -15.39
N ALA A 38 -28.29 0.72 -14.92
CA ALA A 38 -28.44 1.52 -13.72
C ALA A 38 -27.55 0.91 -12.63
N PRO A 39 -26.79 1.70 -11.86
CA PRO A 39 -26.01 1.18 -10.76
C PRO A 39 -26.92 0.30 -9.92
N GLU A 40 -26.57 -0.97 -9.74
CA GLU A 40 -27.32 -1.84 -8.84
C GLU A 40 -27.45 -1.12 -7.50
N ALA A 41 -28.69 -0.95 -7.04
CA ALA A 41 -28.94 -0.30 -5.78
C ALA A 41 -28.15 -1.04 -4.70
N MET A 42 -27.21 -0.33 -4.07
CA MET A 42 -26.32 -0.92 -3.08
C MET A 42 -27.16 -1.49 -1.93
N LYS A 43 -26.99 -2.79 -1.66
CA LYS A 43 -27.67 -3.42 -0.53
C LYS A 43 -27.31 -2.68 0.76
N LYS A 44 -28.27 -2.54 1.66
CA LYS A 44 -28.00 -2.14 3.04
C LYS A 44 -27.41 -3.31 3.81
N LEU A 45 -26.62 -3.05 4.84
CA LEU A 45 -26.02 -4.10 5.68
C LEU A 45 -27.08 -5.08 6.24
N ALA A 46 -28.23 -4.55 6.67
CA ALA A 46 -29.36 -5.34 7.18
C ALA A 46 -30.02 -6.28 6.15
N GLN A 47 -29.70 -6.14 4.86
CA GLN A 47 -30.18 -7.00 3.78
C GLN A 47 -29.21 -8.16 3.47
N LEU A 48 -28.05 -8.21 4.13
CA LEU A 48 -27.15 -9.36 4.05
C LEU A 48 -27.63 -10.48 4.98
N ASP A 49 -27.21 -11.71 4.66
CA ASP A 49 -27.40 -12.85 5.56
C ASP A 49 -26.73 -12.56 6.92
N LYS A 50 -27.43 -12.86 8.01
CA LYS A 50 -26.97 -12.59 9.37
C LYS A 50 -25.62 -13.26 9.68
N ASN A 51 -25.37 -14.45 9.15
CA ASN A 51 -24.12 -15.17 9.34
C ASN A 51 -22.96 -14.48 8.63
N VAL A 52 -23.21 -13.84 7.47
CA VAL A 52 -22.19 -13.05 6.76
C VAL A 52 -21.80 -11.83 7.59
N VAL A 53 -22.80 -11.10 8.11
CA VAL A 53 -22.55 -9.92 8.96
C VAL A 53 -21.81 -10.31 10.25
N GLU A 54 -22.18 -11.42 10.89
CA GLU A 54 -21.52 -11.90 12.10
C GLU A 54 -20.07 -12.36 11.81
N THR A 55 -19.84 -13.08 10.72
CA THR A 55 -18.50 -13.52 10.30
C THR A 55 -17.59 -12.32 10.02
N ALA A 56 -18.11 -11.31 9.29
CA ALA A 56 -17.42 -10.06 9.02
C ALA A 56 -17.04 -9.32 10.32
N LYS A 57 -17.99 -9.23 11.26
CA LYS A 57 -17.76 -8.59 12.57
C LYS A 57 -16.71 -9.32 13.39
N GLN A 58 -16.78 -10.66 13.46
CA GLN A 58 -15.82 -11.46 14.20
C GLN A 58 -14.41 -11.35 13.62
N ALA A 59 -14.28 -11.35 12.29
CA ALA A 59 -13.00 -11.19 11.62
C ALA A 59 -12.38 -9.81 11.91
N MET A 60 -13.16 -8.73 11.81
CA MET A 60 -12.69 -7.40 12.20
C MET A 60 -12.32 -7.33 13.69
N GLN A 61 -13.17 -7.88 14.57
CA GLN A 61 -12.94 -7.86 16.02
C GLN A 61 -11.66 -8.61 16.42
N LYS A 62 -11.36 -9.73 15.74
CA LYS A 62 -10.13 -10.47 15.93
C LYS A 62 -8.91 -9.60 15.66
N GLU A 63 -8.89 -8.87 14.54
CA GLU A 63 -7.76 -8.00 14.18
C GLU A 63 -7.71 -6.70 14.98
N ALA A 64 -8.85 -6.24 15.51
CA ALA A 64 -8.94 -5.10 16.41
C ALA A 64 -8.48 -5.41 17.86
N GLY A 65 -8.38 -6.69 18.21
CA GLY A 65 -8.07 -7.12 19.57
C GLY A 65 -9.14 -6.68 20.56
N SER A 66 -8.75 -5.91 21.57
CA SER A 66 -9.67 -5.39 22.60
C SER A 66 -10.44 -4.14 22.19
N LEU A 67 -10.11 -3.53 21.04
CA LEU A 67 -10.83 -2.35 20.57
C LEU A 67 -12.20 -2.76 20.02
N PRO A 68 -13.29 -2.11 20.44
CA PRO A 68 -14.63 -2.48 19.99
C PRO A 68 -14.79 -2.21 18.49
N ILE A 69 -15.39 -3.16 17.78
CA ILE A 69 -15.80 -3.02 16.38
C ILE A 69 -17.32 -3.07 16.25
N GLU A 70 -17.86 -2.08 15.54
CA GLU A 70 -19.24 -2.09 15.06
C GLU A 70 -19.24 -1.84 13.56
N LEU A 71 -19.92 -2.72 12.80
CA LEU A 71 -20.12 -2.55 11.36
C LEU A 71 -21.20 -1.50 11.11
N ASP A 72 -21.05 -0.72 10.04
CA ASP A 72 -21.94 0.38 9.70
C ASP A 72 -22.72 0.10 8.41
N GLU A 73 -22.04 0.18 7.27
CA GLU A 73 -22.67 0.10 5.96
C GLU A 73 -21.81 -0.65 4.94
N ILE A 74 -22.45 -1.02 3.83
CA ILE A 74 -21.72 -1.45 2.65
C ILE A 74 -21.28 -0.17 1.94
N THR A 75 -19.97 0.04 1.80
CA THR A 75 -19.38 1.23 1.16
C THR A 75 -18.93 0.98 -0.26
N GLY A 76 -18.84 -0.29 -0.65
CA GLY A 76 -18.35 -0.70 -1.96
C GLY A 76 -18.88 -2.06 -2.38
N ILE A 77 -19.00 -2.19 -3.70
CA ILE A 77 -19.32 -3.45 -4.36
C ILE A 77 -18.24 -3.65 -5.41
N ASN A 78 -17.40 -4.66 -5.24
CA ASN A 78 -16.61 -5.18 -6.35
C ASN A 78 -17.41 -6.32 -7.02
N ALA A 79 -16.89 -6.93 -8.09
CA ALA A 79 -17.62 -7.97 -8.83
C ALA A 79 -18.12 -9.09 -7.89
N ASP A 80 -17.27 -9.55 -6.96
CA ASP A 80 -17.48 -10.79 -6.21
C ASP A 80 -17.62 -10.64 -4.69
N CYS A 81 -17.50 -9.44 -4.13
CA CYS A 81 -17.50 -9.16 -2.69
C CYS A 81 -18.33 -7.93 -2.33
N TRP A 82 -18.75 -7.89 -1.07
CA TRP A 82 -19.19 -6.67 -0.39
C TRP A 82 -17.99 -6.08 0.37
N VAL A 83 -17.84 -4.76 0.32
CA VAL A 83 -16.96 -4.00 1.20
C VAL A 83 -17.82 -3.42 2.32
N ILE A 84 -17.59 -3.87 3.55
CA ILE A 84 -18.36 -3.44 4.72
C ILE A 84 -17.46 -2.58 5.60
N SER A 85 -17.85 -1.32 5.82
CA SER A 85 -17.14 -0.40 6.71
C SER A 85 -17.54 -0.62 8.18
N ALA A 86 -16.59 -0.32 9.07
CA ALA A 86 -16.88 -0.14 10.48
C ALA A 86 -17.14 1.35 10.80
N LYS A 87 -17.95 1.58 11.84
CA LYS A 87 -18.19 2.92 12.39
C LYS A 87 -16.89 3.60 12.80
N ASP A 88 -16.96 4.93 12.95
CA ASP A 88 -15.87 5.78 13.42
C ASP A 88 -14.58 5.64 12.58
N ASN A 89 -14.73 5.27 11.30
CA ASN A 89 -13.62 4.99 10.38
C ASN A 89 -12.66 3.95 10.96
N ARG A 90 -13.17 2.94 11.67
CA ARG A 90 -12.34 1.94 12.34
C ARG A 90 -11.78 0.88 11.38
N GLY A 91 -12.23 0.87 10.13
CA GLY A 91 -11.70 0.01 9.09
C GLY A 91 -12.78 -0.59 8.21
N GLU A 92 -12.44 -1.65 7.49
CA GLU A 92 -13.34 -2.35 6.58
C GLU A 92 -12.99 -3.82 6.42
N VAL A 93 -13.97 -4.60 6.00
CA VAL A 93 -13.83 -6.03 5.71
C VAL A 93 -14.47 -6.36 4.37
N LEU A 94 -13.76 -7.16 3.59
CA LEU A 94 -14.23 -7.69 2.32
C LEU A 94 -14.74 -9.12 2.53
N VAL A 95 -15.98 -9.37 2.11
CA VAL A 95 -16.61 -10.70 2.17
C VAL A 95 -17.19 -11.11 0.82
N THR A 96 -17.00 -12.35 0.40
CA THR A 96 -17.50 -12.84 -0.89
C THR A 96 -19.03 -12.85 -0.93
N LYS A 97 -19.61 -12.47 -2.07
CA LYS A 97 -21.07 -12.43 -2.28
C LYS A 97 -21.70 -13.83 -2.28
N LYS A 98 -20.95 -14.82 -2.76
CA LYS A 98 -21.42 -16.19 -2.96
C LYS A 98 -21.43 -16.99 -1.66
N GLU A 99 -20.35 -16.90 -0.89
CA GLU A 99 -20.08 -17.79 0.24
C GLU A 99 -20.00 -17.05 1.58
N GLY A 100 -19.90 -15.72 1.57
CA GLY A 100 -19.72 -14.94 2.80
C GLY A 100 -18.31 -15.03 3.38
N THR A 101 -17.36 -15.58 2.63
CA THR A 101 -15.98 -15.82 3.07
C THR A 101 -15.24 -14.49 3.19
N VAL A 102 -14.53 -14.28 4.30
CA VAL A 102 -13.69 -13.10 4.49
C VAL A 102 -12.46 -13.20 3.60
N VAL A 103 -12.25 -12.17 2.77
CA VAL A 103 -11.13 -12.07 1.83
C VAL A 103 -10.03 -11.19 2.40
N SER A 104 -10.41 -10.06 3.00
CA SER A 104 -9.46 -9.18 3.66
C SER A 104 -10.11 -8.40 4.78
N VAL A 105 -9.29 -8.05 5.77
CA VAL A 105 -9.64 -7.25 6.93
C VAL A 105 -8.63 -6.11 7.03
N HIS A 106 -9.14 -4.91 7.24
CA HIS A 106 -8.35 -3.72 7.48
C HIS A 106 -8.89 -3.00 8.71
N VAL A 107 -8.04 -2.79 9.72
CA VAL A 107 -8.42 -2.08 10.96
C VAL A 107 -7.49 -0.90 11.19
N ASN A 108 -8.07 0.26 11.50
CA ASN A 108 -7.35 1.50 11.77
C ASN A 108 -7.09 1.67 13.28
N PHE A 109 -5.86 2.06 13.60
CA PHE A 109 -5.37 2.31 14.96
C PHE A 109 -4.70 3.69 15.03
N LYS A 110 -4.78 4.30 16.22
CA LYS A 110 -3.81 5.32 16.63
C LYS A 110 -2.49 4.62 17.01
N PHE A 111 -1.37 5.31 16.86
CA PHE A 111 -0.07 4.76 17.28
C PHE A 111 -0.06 4.30 18.75
N SER A 112 -0.69 5.07 19.63
CA SER A 112 -0.81 4.73 21.07
C SER A 112 -1.67 3.51 21.37
N GLU A 113 -2.51 3.06 20.44
CA GLU A 113 -3.35 1.85 20.59
C GLU A 113 -2.60 0.57 20.19
N VAL A 114 -1.44 0.70 19.52
CA VAL A 114 -0.64 -0.43 19.05
C VAL A 114 0.20 -1.01 20.20
N ALA A 115 0.45 -2.31 20.20
CA ALA A 115 1.32 -2.95 21.19
C ALA A 115 2.71 -2.30 21.27
N THR A 116 3.23 -2.13 22.48
CA THR A 116 4.51 -1.43 22.74
C THR A 116 5.69 -2.03 21.97
N ASP A 117 5.74 -3.36 21.80
CA ASP A 117 6.81 -4.01 21.04
C ASP A 117 6.83 -3.60 19.57
N LEU A 118 5.66 -3.47 18.94
CA LEU A 118 5.55 -3.01 17.55
C LEU A 118 5.90 -1.52 17.43
N GLN A 119 5.48 -0.70 18.40
CA GLN A 119 5.90 0.70 18.48
C GLN A 119 7.44 0.81 18.58
N ASN A 120 8.06 -0.02 19.41
CA ASN A 120 9.51 -0.04 19.59
C ASN A 120 10.24 -0.51 18.33
N THR A 121 9.77 -1.59 17.68
CA THR A 121 10.33 -2.09 16.43
C THR A 121 10.33 -0.99 15.37
N ILE A 122 9.19 -0.35 15.12
CA ILE A 122 9.11 0.65 14.05
C ILE A 122 9.96 1.88 14.35
N MET A 123 9.96 2.35 15.60
CA MET A 123 10.78 3.50 16.00
C MET A 123 12.28 3.20 15.92
N SER A 124 12.70 1.98 16.26
CA SER A 124 14.11 1.55 16.15
C SER A 124 14.54 1.43 14.69
N THR A 125 13.68 0.87 13.83
CA THR A 125 13.88 0.80 12.37
C THR A 125 14.10 2.20 11.79
N LEU A 126 13.19 3.14 12.07
CA LEU A 126 13.27 4.48 11.48
C LEU A 126 14.46 5.27 12.01
N LYS A 127 14.75 5.23 13.31
CA LYS A 127 15.96 5.83 13.90
C LYS A 127 17.26 5.24 13.35
N SER A 128 17.21 4.00 12.88
CA SER A 128 18.37 3.36 12.25
C SER A 128 18.66 3.90 10.87
N MET A 129 17.63 4.37 10.16
CA MET A 129 17.72 5.02 8.85
C MET A 129 18.05 6.51 8.97
N ASP A 130 17.36 7.22 9.86
CA ASP A 130 17.65 8.62 10.19
C ASP A 130 17.48 8.84 11.69
N SER A 131 18.60 8.96 12.40
CA SER A 131 18.62 9.16 13.86
C SER A 131 18.29 10.59 14.28
N THR A 132 18.28 11.54 13.34
CA THR A 132 18.06 12.97 13.61
C THR A 132 16.60 13.36 13.47
N GLN A 133 15.83 12.59 12.70
CA GLN A 133 14.43 12.84 12.49
C GLN A 133 13.57 12.36 13.66
N ALA A 134 12.62 13.21 14.06
CA ALA A 134 11.51 12.81 14.90
C ALA A 134 10.41 12.19 14.02
N PHE A 135 9.94 11.01 14.41
CA PHE A 135 8.87 10.30 13.70
C PHE A 135 7.57 10.36 14.49
N THR A 136 6.51 10.74 13.80
CA THR A 136 5.12 10.70 14.28
C THR A 136 4.27 9.94 13.27
N PHE A 137 3.18 9.35 13.76
CA PHE A 137 2.27 8.58 12.91
C PHE A 137 0.85 9.08 13.10
N ASP A 138 0.23 9.46 11.99
CA ASP A 138 -1.16 9.91 11.94
C ASP A 138 -2.11 8.72 11.94
N LYS A 139 -1.64 7.58 11.41
CA LYS A 139 -2.43 6.38 11.25
C LYS A 139 -1.58 5.12 11.32
N VAL A 140 -2.11 4.10 11.97
CA VAL A 140 -1.61 2.72 11.86
C VAL A 140 -2.72 1.83 11.31
N GLU A 141 -2.37 0.92 10.42
CA GLU A 141 -3.28 0.03 9.72
C GLU A 141 -2.88 -1.42 9.98
N ARG A 142 -3.81 -2.24 10.46
CA ARG A 142 -3.69 -3.69 10.52
C ARG A 142 -4.34 -4.27 9.27
N VAL A 143 -3.55 -4.89 8.40
CA VAL A 143 -4.02 -5.49 7.13
C VAL A 143 -3.84 -7.00 7.21
N SER A 144 -4.92 -7.76 7.01
CA SER A 144 -4.92 -9.22 6.98
C SER A 144 -5.69 -9.73 5.77
N SER A 145 -5.03 -10.53 4.94
CA SER A 145 -5.55 -11.21 3.75
C SER A 145 -4.65 -12.40 3.43
N ASP A 146 -5.01 -13.18 2.41
CA ASP A 146 -4.17 -14.30 1.95
C ASP A 146 -2.82 -13.85 1.37
N MET A 147 -2.70 -12.60 0.90
CA MET A 147 -1.46 -12.07 0.31
C MET A 147 -0.63 -11.23 1.29
N GLU A 148 -1.29 -10.62 2.26
CA GLU A 148 -0.69 -9.64 3.15
C GLU A 148 -1.19 -9.81 4.56
N ASN A 149 -0.25 -9.90 5.49
CA ASN A 149 -0.54 -9.91 6.90
C ASN A 149 0.48 -8.99 7.62
N ARG A 150 0.13 -7.72 7.81
CA ARG A 150 1.08 -6.73 8.32
C ARG A 150 0.42 -5.60 9.10
N TRP A 151 1.26 -4.86 9.80
CA TRP A 151 0.99 -3.53 10.34
C TRP A 151 1.65 -2.48 9.45
N VAL A 152 0.93 -1.43 9.06
CA VAL A 152 1.46 -0.31 8.27
C VAL A 152 1.33 0.97 9.09
N PHE A 153 2.45 1.65 9.30
CA PHE A 153 2.56 2.89 10.02
C PHE A 153 2.73 4.03 9.02
N LYS A 154 1.79 4.97 9.02
CA LYS A 154 1.76 6.12 8.10
C LYS A 154 1.89 7.40 8.91
N GLY A 155 2.92 8.17 8.59
CA GLY A 155 3.11 9.54 9.07
C GLY A 155 3.38 10.47 7.91
N GLU A 156 3.45 11.77 8.20
CA GLU A 156 3.67 12.83 7.21
C GLU A 156 4.84 12.55 6.26
N ASN A 157 5.99 12.14 6.82
CA ASN A 157 7.24 11.98 6.06
C ASN A 157 7.73 10.53 6.02
N VAL A 158 6.90 9.57 6.43
CA VAL A 158 7.32 8.17 6.51
C VAL A 158 6.17 7.20 6.32
N THR A 159 6.43 6.12 5.59
CA THR A 159 5.61 4.91 5.62
C THR A 159 6.51 3.73 5.96
N ALA A 160 6.12 2.93 6.95
CA ALA A 160 6.88 1.73 7.28
C ALA A 160 5.93 0.60 7.68
N SER A 161 6.37 -0.65 7.57
CA SER A 161 5.53 -1.79 7.89
C SER A 161 6.26 -2.92 8.61
N ILE A 162 5.49 -3.65 9.40
CA ILE A 162 5.92 -4.82 10.19
C ILE A 162 5.09 -6.02 9.77
N ASP A 163 5.76 -7.13 9.45
CA ASP A 163 5.14 -8.44 9.25
C ASP A 163 4.46 -8.89 10.55
N ALA A 164 3.15 -9.15 10.48
CA ALA A 164 2.31 -9.30 11.67
C ALA A 164 2.64 -10.58 12.44
N LYS A 165 3.16 -11.61 11.76
CA LYS A 165 3.53 -12.89 12.39
C LYS A 165 4.91 -12.85 13.04
N THR A 166 5.88 -12.23 12.39
CA THR A 166 7.28 -12.22 12.88
C THR A 166 7.59 -11.02 13.75
N GLY A 167 6.78 -9.95 13.68
CA GLY A 167 7.04 -8.70 14.40
C GLY A 167 8.25 -7.94 13.87
N LYS A 168 8.78 -8.31 12.69
CA LYS A 168 9.94 -7.68 12.06
C LYS A 168 9.52 -6.63 11.04
N ALA A 169 10.28 -5.54 10.94
CA ALA A 169 10.12 -4.59 9.86
C ALA A 169 10.31 -5.27 8.50
N VAL A 170 9.48 -4.92 7.53
CA VAL A 170 9.56 -5.43 6.15
C VAL A 170 9.52 -4.32 5.10
N SER A 171 9.17 -3.09 5.47
CA SER A 171 9.33 -1.93 4.61
C SER A 171 9.56 -0.67 5.41
N ALA A 172 10.34 0.26 4.86
CA ALA A 172 10.50 1.62 5.37
C ALA A 172 10.81 2.58 4.21
N ILE A 173 10.00 3.62 4.08
CA ILE A 173 10.04 4.63 3.02
C ILE A 173 10.07 6.00 3.68
N MET A 174 11.12 6.76 3.39
CA MET A 174 11.37 8.11 3.90
C MET A 174 10.92 9.13 2.85
N HIS A 175 9.77 9.78 3.06
CA HIS A 175 9.19 10.70 2.08
C HIS A 175 9.84 12.08 2.09
N ASN A 176 10.54 12.47 3.16
CA ASN A 176 11.31 13.71 3.20
C ASN A 176 12.46 13.74 2.17
N GLU A 177 12.90 12.58 1.69
CA GLU A 177 13.87 12.48 0.58
C GLU A 177 13.28 12.93 -0.77
N PHE A 178 11.98 13.24 -0.81
CA PHE A 178 11.31 13.94 -1.92
C PHE A 178 11.35 15.47 -1.79
N GLY A 179 12.16 16.06 -0.89
CA GLY A 179 12.38 17.51 -0.88
C GLY A 179 13.01 18.02 -2.18
N ASP A 180 12.75 19.30 -2.54
CA ASP A 180 13.04 19.89 -3.87
C ASP A 180 14.41 19.54 -4.50
N SER A 181 15.47 19.48 -3.70
CA SER A 181 16.83 19.19 -4.20
C SER A 181 17.10 17.70 -4.50
N ASN A 182 16.31 16.79 -3.94
CA ASN A 182 16.44 15.34 -4.07
C ASN A 182 15.31 14.73 -4.92
N TYR A 183 14.18 15.44 -5.05
CA TYR A 183 13.00 15.01 -5.81
C TYR A 183 13.31 14.79 -7.29
N VAL A 184 12.78 13.69 -7.81
CA VAL A 184 12.67 13.41 -9.24
C VAL A 184 11.23 13.03 -9.46
N SER A 185 10.52 13.77 -10.31
CA SER A 185 9.19 13.35 -10.72
C SER A 185 9.28 12.00 -11.43
N ASP A 186 8.24 11.18 -11.31
CA ASP A 186 8.20 9.86 -11.95
C ASP A 186 8.48 9.93 -13.46
N GLU A 187 8.02 10.99 -14.12
CA GLU A 187 8.25 11.28 -15.53
C GLU A 187 9.74 11.51 -15.88
N ASP A 188 10.50 12.09 -14.95
CA ASP A 188 11.93 12.40 -15.13
C ASP A 188 12.86 11.26 -14.68
N ILE A 189 12.37 10.30 -13.89
CA ILE A 189 13.17 9.16 -13.39
C ILE A 189 13.92 8.44 -14.53
N PRO A 190 13.28 8.06 -15.67
CA PRO A 190 13.97 7.38 -16.76
C PRO A 190 15.12 8.19 -17.36
N LYS A 191 14.97 9.53 -17.39
CA LYS A 191 15.97 10.45 -17.94
C LYS A 191 17.13 10.67 -16.97
N VAL A 192 16.83 10.92 -15.70
CA VAL A 192 17.83 11.18 -14.66
C VAL A 192 18.65 9.93 -14.36
N PHE A 193 18.01 8.77 -14.34
CA PHE A 193 18.64 7.48 -14.04
C PHE A 193 18.74 6.57 -15.29
N ALA A 194 18.95 7.19 -16.46
CA ALA A 194 19.20 6.46 -17.71
C ALA A 194 20.44 5.54 -17.60
N LYS A 195 21.35 5.84 -16.66
CA LYS A 195 22.45 4.98 -16.25
C LYS A 195 22.33 4.69 -14.74
N PRO A 196 22.62 3.46 -14.28
CA PRO A 196 22.68 3.15 -12.86
C PRO A 196 23.66 4.07 -12.12
N PHE A 197 23.24 4.62 -10.99
CA PHE A 197 24.11 5.42 -10.11
C PHE A 197 25.22 4.56 -9.49
N TYR A 198 24.89 3.33 -9.09
CA TYR A 198 25.81 2.35 -8.54
C TYR A 198 26.05 1.20 -9.52
N THR A 199 27.27 0.67 -9.53
CA THR A 199 27.51 -0.69 -10.01
C THR A 199 26.90 -1.70 -9.05
N LYS A 200 26.78 -2.97 -9.46
CA LYS A 200 26.19 -4.03 -8.63
C LYS A 200 26.92 -4.19 -7.29
N GLU A 201 28.25 -4.16 -7.31
CA GLU A 201 29.10 -4.32 -6.13
C GLU A 201 28.96 -3.10 -5.20
N LYS A 202 28.92 -1.89 -5.76
CA LYS A 202 28.71 -0.65 -5.00
C LYS A 202 27.31 -0.58 -4.39
N ALA A 203 26.29 -1.07 -5.09
CA ALA A 203 24.93 -1.13 -4.57
C ALA A 203 24.84 -2.03 -3.34
N ILE A 204 25.48 -3.22 -3.37
CA ILE A 204 25.56 -4.10 -2.20
C ILE A 204 26.31 -3.38 -1.07
N ALA A 205 27.49 -2.81 -1.34
CA ALA A 205 28.29 -2.13 -0.32
C ALA A 205 27.53 -0.98 0.36
N ALA A 206 26.73 -0.22 -0.41
CA ALA A 206 25.94 0.89 0.10
C ALA A 206 24.68 0.45 0.87
N ALA A 207 23.95 -0.56 0.38
CA ALA A 207 22.69 -1.01 0.99
C ALA A 207 22.91 -1.97 2.20
N ASN A 208 23.94 -2.82 2.16
CA ASN A 208 24.10 -3.92 3.12
C ASN A 208 24.20 -3.46 4.59
N PRO A 209 24.88 -2.37 4.96
CA PRO A 209 24.91 -1.90 6.35
C PRO A 209 23.51 -1.60 6.90
N MET A 210 22.67 -0.94 6.11
CA MET A 210 21.29 -0.62 6.50
C MET A 210 20.44 -1.88 6.58
N VAL A 211 20.52 -2.74 5.57
CA VAL A 211 19.73 -3.98 5.51
C VAL A 211 20.09 -4.95 6.64
N LYS A 212 21.37 -5.02 7.02
CA LYS A 212 21.82 -5.77 8.21
C LYS A 212 21.24 -5.21 9.51
N LYS A 213 21.24 -3.89 9.65
CA LYS A 213 20.81 -3.21 10.87
C LYS A 213 19.29 -3.27 11.05
N VAL A 214 18.54 -2.99 9.99
CA VAL A 214 17.08 -2.82 10.04
C VAL A 214 16.33 -4.13 9.82
N PHE A 215 16.75 -4.92 8.84
CA PHE A 215 16.02 -6.13 8.42
C PHE A 215 16.71 -7.42 8.89
N HIS A 216 17.86 -7.31 9.58
CA HIS A 216 18.66 -8.44 10.03
C HIS A 216 19.02 -9.42 8.90
N MET A 217 19.27 -8.87 7.70
CA MET A 217 19.61 -9.62 6.49
C MET A 217 21.00 -9.26 5.97
N ASP A 218 21.71 -10.22 5.36
CA ASP A 218 22.99 -9.98 4.72
C ASP A 218 22.88 -10.13 3.20
N LEU A 219 23.14 -9.05 2.47
CA LEU A 219 23.13 -9.01 1.01
C LEU A 219 24.37 -9.64 0.36
N THR A 220 25.29 -10.21 1.14
CA THR A 220 26.49 -10.87 0.61
C THR A 220 26.12 -12.06 -0.29
N GLY A 221 26.61 -12.02 -1.52
CA GLY A 221 26.32 -13.02 -2.55
C GLY A 221 24.90 -12.94 -3.12
N TYR A 222 24.20 -11.82 -2.93
CA TYR A 222 23.01 -11.50 -3.70
C TYR A 222 23.41 -11.02 -5.11
N ASN A 223 22.55 -11.30 -6.08
CA ASN A 223 22.58 -10.68 -7.39
C ASN A 223 21.90 -9.32 -7.32
N VAL A 224 22.32 -8.39 -8.18
CA VAL A 224 21.71 -7.07 -8.30
C VAL A 224 21.22 -6.83 -9.73
N SER A 225 19.97 -6.42 -9.86
CA SER A 225 19.41 -5.76 -11.05
C SER A 225 18.99 -4.34 -10.70
N THR A 226 18.98 -3.46 -11.69
CA THR A 226 18.61 -2.07 -11.51
C THR A 226 17.62 -1.66 -12.58
N LYS A 227 16.58 -0.94 -12.19
CA LYS A 227 15.65 -0.25 -13.09
C LYS A 227 15.57 1.20 -12.63
N TYR A 228 16.20 2.09 -13.40
CA TYR A 228 16.34 3.50 -13.06
C TYR A 228 17.00 3.71 -11.68
N ASN A 229 16.27 4.26 -10.71
CA ASN A 229 16.74 4.50 -9.34
C ASN A 229 16.45 3.33 -8.37
N GLU A 230 15.75 2.29 -8.81
CA GLU A 230 15.43 1.13 -8.00
C GLU A 230 16.46 0.02 -8.21
N TYR A 231 16.94 -0.56 -7.11
CA TYR A 231 17.83 -1.72 -7.08
C TYR A 231 17.10 -2.91 -6.48
N THR A 232 17.19 -4.05 -7.14
CA THR A 232 16.62 -5.32 -6.68
C THR A 232 17.74 -6.28 -6.36
N PHE A 233 17.77 -6.75 -5.12
CA PHE A 233 18.73 -7.71 -4.59
C PHE A 233 18.04 -9.07 -4.47
N THR A 234 18.53 -10.09 -5.18
CA THR A 234 17.95 -11.44 -5.17
C THR A 234 18.98 -12.52 -4.85
N LYS A 235 18.55 -13.57 -4.16
CA LYS A 235 19.33 -14.78 -3.92
C LYS A 235 18.38 -15.97 -3.78
N LYS A 236 18.67 -17.08 -4.48
CA LYS A 236 17.83 -18.28 -4.43
C LYS A 236 17.66 -18.77 -2.98
N GLY A 237 16.43 -19.11 -2.58
CA GLY A 237 16.16 -19.56 -1.21
C GLY A 237 16.14 -18.45 -0.16
N LYS A 238 16.08 -17.19 -0.56
CA LYS A 238 16.14 -16.02 0.34
C LYS A 238 15.13 -14.95 -0.06
N PRO A 239 14.69 -14.09 0.88
CA PRO A 239 13.86 -12.93 0.56
C PRO A 239 14.56 -11.99 -0.42
N THR A 240 13.76 -11.36 -1.28
CA THR A 240 14.18 -10.27 -2.17
C THR A 240 14.17 -8.96 -1.42
N VAL A 241 15.15 -8.10 -1.67
CA VAL A 241 15.14 -6.72 -1.17
C VAL A 241 15.06 -5.79 -2.37
N THR A 242 14.10 -4.87 -2.38
CA THR A 242 14.10 -3.71 -3.29
C THR A 242 14.51 -2.47 -2.51
N ALA A 243 15.25 -1.58 -3.14
CA ALA A 243 15.62 -0.32 -2.54
C ALA A 243 15.78 0.79 -3.57
N SER A 244 15.24 1.97 -3.28
CA SER A 244 15.29 3.14 -4.18
C SER A 244 16.21 4.22 -3.64
N ILE A 245 16.92 4.88 -4.56
CA ILE A 245 17.81 6.02 -4.23
C ILE A 245 17.26 7.34 -4.74
N ASN A 246 17.65 8.43 -4.07
CA ASN A 246 17.47 9.78 -4.57
C ASN A 246 18.61 10.18 -5.54
N LYS A 247 18.59 11.42 -6.06
CA LYS A 247 19.63 11.97 -6.97
C LYS A 247 21.06 11.95 -6.39
N LYS A 248 21.21 11.90 -5.06
CA LYS A 248 22.50 11.87 -4.36
C LYS A 248 22.99 10.45 -4.08
N GLY A 249 22.22 9.43 -4.44
CA GLY A 249 22.54 8.03 -4.15
C GLY A 249 22.12 7.56 -2.75
N VAL A 250 21.41 8.37 -1.97
CA VAL A 250 20.93 7.96 -0.65
C VAL A 250 19.72 7.07 -0.81
N PHE A 251 19.75 5.88 -0.19
CA PHE A 251 18.60 4.99 -0.15
C PHE A 251 17.54 5.53 0.81
N TYR A 252 16.33 5.73 0.29
CA TYR A 252 15.20 6.26 1.05
C TYR A 252 14.05 5.26 1.19
N ASP A 253 14.01 4.23 0.36
CA ASP A 253 13.01 3.17 0.36
C ASP A 253 13.73 1.83 0.45
N PHE A 254 13.29 0.99 1.38
CA PHE A 254 13.59 -0.42 1.41
C PHE A 254 12.31 -1.23 1.57
N THR A 255 12.20 -2.31 0.81
CA THR A 255 11.15 -3.32 1.00
C THR A 255 11.73 -4.72 0.91
N VAL A 256 11.34 -5.58 1.85
CA VAL A 256 11.70 -7.00 1.93
C VAL A 256 10.49 -7.84 1.54
N THR A 257 10.63 -8.57 0.44
CA THR A 257 9.61 -9.51 -0.04
C THR A 257 10.06 -10.93 0.27
N PRO A 258 9.32 -11.69 1.11
CA PRO A 258 9.61 -13.10 1.36
C PRO A 258 9.65 -13.93 0.08
N GLU A 259 10.34 -15.09 0.11
CA GLU A 259 10.51 -15.93 -1.10
C GLU A 259 9.19 -16.39 -1.71
N ASN A 260 8.16 -16.63 -0.89
CA ASN A 260 6.82 -17.00 -1.34
C ASN A 260 5.97 -15.81 -1.83
N GLY A 261 6.53 -14.59 -1.85
CA GLY A 261 5.84 -13.37 -2.28
C GLY A 261 4.81 -12.81 -1.28
N MET A 262 4.61 -13.46 -0.13
CA MET A 262 3.57 -13.11 0.83
C MET A 262 4.19 -12.57 2.12
N ILE A 263 3.71 -11.42 2.58
CA ILE A 263 4.06 -10.86 3.90
C ILE A 263 3.12 -11.50 4.93
N ASN A 264 3.63 -12.08 6.01
CA ASN A 264 2.91 -13.05 6.86
C ASN A 264 2.56 -12.58 8.26
#